data_AF-A0AAW8KQQ6-F1
#
_entry.id   AF-A0AAW8KQQ6-F1
#
_cell.length_a   1.000
_cell.length_b   1.000
_cell.length_c   1.000
_cell.angle_alpha   90.00
_cell.angle_beta   90.00
_cell.angle_gamma   90.00
#
_symmetry.space_group_name_H-M   'P 1'
#
loop_
_entity.id
_entity.type
_entity.pdbx_description
1 polymer ?
#
loop_
_entity_poly.entity_id
_entity_poly.type
_entity_poly.pdbx_seq_one_letter_code
_entity_poly.pdbx_strand_id
1 'polypeptide(L)'
;EVLWRYGNEQQKQQWLQPLLDGKIRSVFCMTEPDVASSDATNMQATALIDGNEIVLNGKKWWSSGLGDPNAKVIIFMAHTPDETKDRHHQHSMVLVPIDTAGVEIQRM
;
A
#
# COMPACT_ATOMS: atom_id res chain seq x y z
N GLU A 1 -2.88 5.65 -14.02
CA GLU A 1 -2.63 4.55 -13.07
C GLU A 1 -1.31 4.85 -12.34
N VAL A 2 -1.17 4.50 -11.06
CA VAL A 2 -0.06 4.91 -10.16
C VAL A 2 1.28 4.32 -10.61
N LEU A 3 1.33 3.02 -10.93
CA LEU A 3 2.54 2.33 -11.38
C LEU A 3 3.04 2.86 -12.73
N TRP A 4 2.14 3.23 -13.64
CA TRP A 4 2.51 3.85 -14.91
C TRP A 4 3.29 5.16 -14.70
N ARG A 5 2.83 6.00 -13.78
CA ARG A 5 3.41 7.32 -13.55
C ARG A 5 4.65 7.31 -12.65
N TYR A 6 4.68 6.44 -11.64
CA TYR A 6 5.69 6.50 -10.57
C TYR A 6 6.50 5.20 -10.38
N GLY A 7 6.04 4.09 -10.96
CA GLY A 7 6.75 2.81 -10.85
C GLY A 7 8.07 2.84 -11.62
N ASN A 8 9.10 2.24 -11.03
CA ASN A 8 10.33 1.93 -11.77
C ASN A 8 10.10 0.80 -12.78
N GLU A 9 11.08 0.53 -13.64
CA GLU A 9 10.96 -0.48 -14.71
C GLU A 9 10.64 -1.88 -14.15
N GLN A 10 11.27 -2.29 -13.05
CA GLN A 10 11.01 -3.58 -12.41
C GLN A 10 9.57 -3.67 -11.89
N GLN A 11 9.08 -2.64 -11.20
CA GLN A 11 7.72 -2.57 -10.67
C GLN A 11 6.69 -2.56 -11.80
N LYS A 12 6.96 -1.85 -12.90
CA LYS A 12 6.08 -1.84 -14.08
C LYS A 12 6.02 -3.22 -14.74
N GLN A 13 7.15 -3.88 -14.93
CA GLN A 13 7.18 -5.21 -15.51
C GLN A 13 6.46 -6.24 -14.63
N GLN A 14 6.69 -6.18 -13.30
CA GLN A 14 6.11 -7.13 -12.36
C GLN A 14 4.61 -6.93 -12.13
N TRP A 15 4.15 -5.67 -12.05
CA TRP A 15 2.79 -5.35 -11.60
C TRP A 15 1.95 -4.66 -12.66
N LEU A 16 2.48 -3.64 -13.35
CA LEU A 16 1.71 -2.86 -14.32
C LEU A 16 1.32 -3.72 -15.54
N GLN A 17 2.27 -4.47 -16.12
CA GLN A 17 1.96 -5.26 -17.32
C GLN A 17 0.87 -6.31 -17.05
N PRO A 18 0.91 -7.13 -15.98
CA PRO A 18 -0.18 -8.06 -15.68
C PRO A 18 -1.52 -7.39 -15.35
N LEU A 19 -1.50 -6.19 -14.77
CA LEU A 19 -2.72 -5.39 -14.54
C LEU A 19 -3.35 -4.94 -15.87
N LEU A 20 -2.53 -4.46 -16.81
CA LEU A 20 -2.98 -4.06 -18.16
C LEU A 20 -3.52 -5.25 -18.96
N ASP A 21 -2.90 -6.42 -18.79
CA ASP A 21 -3.36 -7.68 -19.41
C ASP A 21 -4.63 -8.24 -18.75
N GLY A 22 -5.09 -7.66 -17.62
CA GLY A 22 -6.24 -8.16 -16.85
C GLY A 22 -6.01 -9.49 -16.13
N LYS A 23 -4.76 -9.93 -15.98
CA LYS A 23 -4.38 -11.21 -15.35
C LYS A 23 -4.41 -11.14 -13.82
N ILE A 24 -4.18 -9.96 -13.26
CA ILE A 24 -4.22 -9.70 -11.82
C ILE A 24 -5.05 -8.46 -11.52
N ARG A 25 -5.37 -8.27 -10.24
CA ARG A 25 -5.99 -7.07 -9.67
C ARG A 25 -5.08 -6.48 -8.60
N SER A 26 -5.18 -5.17 -8.43
CA SER A 26 -4.56 -4.44 -7.34
C SER A 26 -5.62 -3.98 -6.34
N VAL A 27 -5.20 -3.76 -5.11
CA VAL A 27 -6.05 -3.26 -4.02
C VAL A 27 -5.40 -2.01 -3.45
N PHE A 28 -6.17 -0.94 -3.31
CA PHE A 28 -5.68 0.28 -2.68
C PHE A 28 -6.06 0.30 -1.20
N CYS A 29 -5.06 0.46 -0.33
CA CYS A 29 -5.20 0.41 1.12
C CYS A 29 -4.75 1.74 1.73
N MET A 30 -5.71 2.66 1.89
CA MET A 30 -5.49 3.98 2.47
C MET A 30 -6.24 4.15 3.78
N THR A 31 -7.56 3.96 3.78
CA THR A 31 -8.43 4.25 4.92
C THR A 31 -8.11 3.39 6.13
N GLU A 32 -8.09 4.00 7.31
CA GLU A 32 -7.82 3.37 8.60
C GLU A 32 -9.07 3.44 9.50
N PRO A 33 -9.34 2.42 10.32
CA PRO A 33 -10.54 2.40 11.17
C PRO A 33 -10.44 3.34 12.39
N ASP A 34 -9.22 3.56 12.89
CA ASP A 34 -8.99 4.20 14.19
C ASP A 34 -8.80 5.73 14.08
N VAL A 35 -8.83 6.29 12.87
CA VAL A 35 -8.62 7.72 12.60
C VAL A 35 -9.58 8.26 11.52
N ALA A 36 -9.87 9.56 11.59
CA ALA A 36 -10.66 10.26 10.59
C ALA A 36 -9.89 10.37 9.26
N SER A 37 -10.09 9.36 8.41
CA SER A 37 -9.29 9.13 7.19
C SER A 37 -9.56 10.09 6.04
N SER A 38 -10.53 11.00 6.17
CA SER A 38 -10.80 12.05 5.19
C SER A 38 -9.66 13.08 5.13
N ASP A 39 -8.97 13.31 6.26
CA ASP A 39 -7.70 14.02 6.26
C ASP A 39 -6.57 12.99 6.20
N ALA A 40 -5.90 12.92 5.06
CA ALA A 40 -4.82 11.96 4.81
C ALA A 40 -3.61 12.16 5.75
N THR A 41 -3.47 13.34 6.38
CA THR A 41 -2.39 13.57 7.35
C THR A 41 -2.62 12.85 8.68
N ASN A 42 -3.82 12.28 8.90
CA ASN A 42 -4.13 11.48 10.09
C ASN A 42 -3.70 10.01 9.97
N MET A 43 -3.21 9.54 8.82
CA MET A 43 -2.82 8.12 8.67
C MET A 43 -1.68 7.77 9.62
N GLN A 44 -1.80 6.65 10.32
CA GLN A 44 -0.85 6.23 11.35
C GLN A 44 -0.16 4.91 11.04
N ALA A 45 -0.67 4.11 10.10
CA ALA A 45 -0.01 2.87 9.71
C ALA A 45 1.40 3.16 9.19
N THR A 46 2.43 2.52 9.74
CA THR A 46 3.83 2.89 9.50
C THR A 46 4.49 2.05 8.42
N ALA A 47 5.49 2.62 7.75
CA ALA A 47 6.49 1.89 6.98
C ALA A 47 7.88 2.30 7.46
N LEU A 48 8.62 1.37 8.06
CA LEU A 48 9.95 1.62 8.59
C LEU A 48 10.98 0.79 7.80
N ILE A 49 12.14 1.37 7.54
CA ILE A 49 13.25 0.65 6.90
C ILE A 49 14.03 -0.08 7.99
N ASP A 50 14.14 -1.40 7.86
CA ASP A 50 14.99 -2.24 8.72
C ASP A 50 15.97 -3.01 7.83
N GLY A 51 17.22 -2.54 7.79
CA GLY A 51 18.24 -3.08 6.90
C GLY A 51 17.85 -2.99 5.42
N ASN A 52 17.55 -4.15 4.81
CA ASN A 52 17.12 -4.29 3.42
C ASN A 52 15.60 -4.53 3.27
N GLU A 53 14.84 -4.44 4.36
CA GLU A 53 13.39 -4.68 4.38
C GLU A 53 12.60 -3.42 4.72
N ILE A 54 11.32 -3.42 4.34
CA ILE A 54 10.34 -2.41 4.76
C ILE A 54 9.34 -3.11 5.68
N VAL A 55 9.34 -2.72 6.94
CA VAL A 55 8.42 -3.25 7.96
C VAL A 55 7.17 -2.39 8.00
N LEU A 56 6.03 -3.01 7.66
CA LEU A 56 4.71 -2.38 7.69
C LEU A 56 3.95 -2.77 8.95
N ASN A 57 3.33 -1.80 9.62
CA ASN A 57 2.48 -2.05 10.78
C ASN A 57 1.26 -1.14 10.77
N GLY A 58 0.07 -1.70 10.90
CA GLY A 58 -1.17 -0.94 11.02
C GLY A 58 -2.39 -1.69 10.51
N LYS A 59 -3.54 -1.02 10.52
CA LYS A 59 -4.81 -1.58 10.07
C LYS A 59 -5.34 -0.75 8.90
N LYS A 60 -5.88 -1.42 7.89
CA LYS A 60 -6.59 -0.78 6.78
C LYS A 60 -7.96 -1.43 6.62
N TRP A 61 -8.93 -0.65 6.16
CA TRP A 61 -10.28 -1.15 5.86
C TRP A 61 -10.87 -0.44 4.65
N TRP A 62 -12.01 -0.93 4.17
CA TRP A 62 -12.64 -0.50 2.91
C TRP A 62 -11.76 -0.72 1.67
N SER A 63 -10.90 -1.74 1.73
CA SER A 63 -10.00 -2.18 0.66
C SER A 63 -10.77 -2.97 -0.41
N SER A 64 -11.45 -2.24 -1.29
CA SER A 64 -12.28 -2.83 -2.37
C SER A 64 -11.50 -3.80 -3.25
N GLY A 65 -12.10 -4.96 -3.54
CA GLY A 65 -11.52 -5.99 -4.41
C GLY A 65 -10.58 -6.99 -3.72
N LEU A 66 -10.33 -6.85 -2.40
CA LEU A 66 -9.43 -7.75 -1.65
C LEU A 66 -9.85 -9.23 -1.66
N GLY A 67 -11.15 -9.51 -1.80
CA GLY A 67 -11.68 -10.87 -1.91
C GLY A 67 -11.57 -11.51 -3.30
N ASP A 68 -11.13 -10.78 -4.33
CA ASP A 68 -10.92 -11.37 -5.66
C ASP A 68 -9.71 -12.31 -5.62
N PRO A 69 -9.80 -13.57 -6.08
CA PRO A 69 -8.66 -14.50 -6.10
C PRO A 69 -7.46 -14.00 -6.93
N ASN A 70 -7.70 -13.05 -7.84
CA ASN A 70 -6.69 -12.40 -8.65
C ASN A 70 -6.14 -11.10 -8.04
N ALA A 71 -6.60 -10.67 -6.87
CA ALA A 71 -5.94 -9.62 -6.12
C ALA A 71 -4.54 -10.11 -5.72
N LYS A 72 -3.48 -9.53 -6.31
CA LYS A 72 -2.09 -9.98 -6.08
C LYS A 72 -1.19 -8.93 -5.45
N VAL A 73 -1.54 -7.65 -5.56
CA VAL A 73 -0.72 -6.55 -5.03
C VAL A 73 -1.57 -5.51 -4.33
N ILE A 74 -1.11 -5.11 -3.16
CA ILE A 74 -1.65 -4.01 -2.38
C ILE A 74 -0.77 -2.78 -2.64
N ILE A 75 -1.43 -1.64 -2.88
CA ILE A 75 -0.81 -0.31 -2.82
C ILE A 75 -1.16 0.26 -1.45
N PHE A 76 -0.20 0.23 -0.53
CA PHE A 76 -0.37 0.56 0.87
C PHE A 76 0.11 1.99 1.15
N MET A 77 -0.76 2.84 1.70
CA MET A 77 -0.38 4.17 2.17
C MET A 77 0.10 4.08 3.61
N ALA A 78 1.33 4.53 3.85
CA ALA A 78 1.96 4.50 5.16
C ALA A 78 2.50 5.87 5.57
N HIS A 79 2.46 6.12 6.88
CA HIS A 79 3.23 7.15 7.55
C HIS A 79 4.70 6.73 7.65
N THR A 80 5.59 7.60 7.17
CA THR A 80 7.05 7.44 7.13
C THR A 80 7.67 8.71 7.70
N PRO A 81 7.76 8.82 9.04
CA PRO A 81 8.15 10.06 9.70
C PRO A 81 9.57 10.47 9.34
N ASP A 82 9.75 11.75 9.06
CA ASP A 82 11.01 12.41 8.71
C ASP A 82 11.03 13.81 9.32
N GLU A 83 11.88 14.00 10.34
CA GLU A 83 12.00 15.26 11.09
C GLU A 83 12.47 16.44 10.22
N THR A 84 13.05 16.17 9.04
CA THR A 84 13.52 17.21 8.12
C THR A 84 12.43 17.76 7.21
N LYS A 85 11.23 17.16 7.22
CA LYS A 85 10.13 17.46 6.31
C LYS A 85 8.92 18.04 7.05
N ASP A 86 8.08 18.79 6.34
CA ASP A 86 6.82 19.25 6.91
C ASP A 86 5.77 18.12 7.01
N ARG A 87 4.65 18.42 7.69
CA ARG A 87 3.55 17.47 7.96
C ARG A 87 3.00 16.78 6.71
N HIS A 88 2.99 17.45 5.56
CA HIS A 88 2.41 16.92 4.32
C HIS A 88 3.36 15.98 3.56
N HIS A 89 4.62 15.88 3.99
CA HIS A 89 5.65 15.05 3.35
C HIS A 89 6.08 13.86 4.24
N GLN A 90 5.18 13.41 5.11
CA GLN A 90 5.40 12.33 6.08
C GLN A 90 4.83 10.98 5.63
N HIS A 91 4.47 10.81 4.35
CA HIS A 91 3.77 9.60 3.88
C HIS A 91 4.38 9.05 2.60
N SER A 92 4.33 7.72 2.47
CA SER A 92 4.84 6.97 1.33
C SER A 92 3.80 5.95 0.85
N MET A 93 3.93 5.54 -0.41
CA MET A 93 3.18 4.42 -0.99
C MET A 93 4.11 3.23 -1.13
N VAL A 94 3.67 2.05 -0.65
CA VAL A 94 4.46 0.82 -0.67
C VAL A 94 3.67 -0.25 -1.42
N LEU A 95 4.34 -0.97 -2.32
CA LEU A 95 3.78 -2.14 -3.00
C LEU A 95 3.99 -3.38 -2.14
N VAL A 96 2.92 -4.13 -1.88
CA VAL A 96 2.96 -5.31 -1.00
C VAL A 96 2.28 -6.48 -1.72
N PRO A 97 2.98 -7.57 -2.06
CA PRO A 97 2.34 -8.81 -2.48
C PRO A 97 1.30 -9.26 -1.43
N ILE A 98 0.12 -9.69 -1.87
CA ILE A 98 -0.97 -10.04 -0.94
C ILE A 98 -0.63 -11.24 -0.04
N ASP A 99 0.28 -12.09 -0.49
CA ASP A 99 0.76 -13.32 0.17
C ASP A 99 2.00 -13.08 1.04
N THR A 100 2.41 -11.82 1.21
CA THR A 100 3.51 -11.46 2.12
C THR A 100 3.17 -11.89 3.55
N ALA A 101 4.13 -12.53 4.23
CA ALA A 101 3.96 -12.91 5.63
C ALA A 101 3.58 -11.70 6.49
N GLY A 102 2.57 -11.85 7.35
CA GLY A 102 2.01 -10.78 8.19
C GLY A 102 0.83 -10.02 7.57
N VAL A 103 0.50 -10.24 6.29
CA VAL A 103 -0.75 -9.75 5.72
C VAL A 103 -1.90 -10.64 6.19
N GLU A 104 -2.76 -10.09 7.06
CA GLU A 104 -3.92 -10.80 7.61
C GLU A 104 -5.24 -10.16 7.18
N ILE A 105 -6.07 -10.91 6.44
CA ILE A 105 -7.42 -10.49 6.07
C ILE A 105 -8.38 -10.87 7.21
N GLN A 106 -8.73 -9.89 8.05
CA GLN A 106 -9.54 -10.12 9.25
C GLN A 106 -11.00 -10.50 8.93
N ARG A 107 -11.60 -9.82 7.93
CA ARG A 107 -12.98 -10.08 7.46
C ARG A 107 -13.18 -9.52 6.06
N MET A 108 -14.13 -10.10 5.32
CA MET A 108 -14.62 -9.62 4.01
C MET A 108 -16.03 -9.04 4.14
#